data_AF-A0A929G8J9-F1
#
_entry.id   AF-A0A929G8J9-F1
#
_cell.length_a   1.000
_cell.length_b   1.000
_cell.length_c   1.000
_cell.angle_alpha   90.00
_cell.angle_beta   90.00
_cell.angle_gamma   90.00
#
_symmetry.space_group_name_H-M   'P 1'
#
loop_
_entity.id
_entity.type
_entity.pdbx_description
1 polymer ?
#
loop_
_entity_poly.entity_id
_entity_poly.type
_entity_poly.pdbx_seq_one_letter_code
_entity_poly.pdbx_strand_id
1 'polypeptide(L)'
;MNNRRFALADLIVVFAYCAVVTLWPQFGGWLVVILLLPWLIRIVSGRVTFEKSAFIVPLALIAITAGMGVWAAYDRQAAWGKFWMIIAAVALFLALVNQPRTNLGVVASLVGLMGVIIAITFILNNDWNTQSSDFGVIDRARGWIMVNRPPIGFLSLSPNFAGGLLAILVPIPFALGLYSWKKGDRAKAILSFAMVLVVLIGLFLTSSRGAWIALLLGMGVWVLWKVSIYLSVRIRKPSLLFFILLLLFLLIPALWVIGTYPGGAVGLADRLPGSASGASRFDLAVNTVKLIGDYPLTGGGLRSFPGLYSQYMMVTPYFLFSYSHNLYLDLFLEQGLFGGIAILAVVLGAAWMLIRQVRELREASLVAHLAEALLVGILIMLLHGLVDDPLYGDTGTPLLLL
;
A
#
# COMPACT_ATOMS: atom_id res chain seq x y z
N MET A 1 2.31 32.07 -2.79
CA MET A 1 1.96 32.00 -1.35
C MET A 1 1.64 30.54 -1.01
N ASN A 2 2.64 29.76 -0.58
CA ASN A 2 2.45 28.42 0.00
C ASN A 2 1.89 28.57 1.42
N ASN A 3 0.62 29.00 1.55
CA ASN A 3 0.01 29.11 2.86
C ASN A 3 -0.19 27.69 3.40
N ARG A 4 0.66 27.32 4.36
CA ARG A 4 0.66 26.02 5.03
C ARG A 4 -0.74 25.54 5.45
N ARG A 5 -1.62 26.47 5.85
CA ARG A 5 -2.99 26.18 6.28
C ARG A 5 -3.89 25.81 5.11
N PHE A 6 -3.75 26.51 3.99
CA PHE A 6 -4.52 26.21 2.78
C PHE A 6 -4.13 24.85 2.21
N ALA A 7 -2.83 24.54 2.16
CA ALA A 7 -2.36 23.22 1.71
C ALA A 7 -2.90 22.09 2.62
N LEU A 8 -2.95 22.29 3.95
CA LEU A 8 -3.56 21.30 4.84
C LEU A 8 -5.07 21.16 4.61
N ALA A 9 -5.79 22.27 4.41
CA ALA A 9 -7.22 22.23 4.13
C ALA A 9 -7.52 21.46 2.82
N ASP A 10 -6.74 21.72 1.77
CA ASP A 10 -6.76 20.99 0.49
C ASP A 10 -6.59 19.48 0.72
N LEU A 11 -5.56 19.09 1.48
CA LEU A 11 -5.30 17.69 1.81
C LEU A 11 -6.45 17.05 2.63
N ILE A 12 -7.04 17.77 3.59
CA ILE A 12 -8.19 17.28 4.38
C ILE A 12 -9.41 17.03 3.48
N VAL A 13 -9.70 17.94 2.55
CA VAL A 13 -10.81 17.78 1.59
C VAL A 13 -10.57 16.55 0.72
N VAL A 14 -9.35 16.36 0.23
CA VAL A 14 -9.00 15.18 -0.58
C VAL A 14 -9.07 13.88 0.24
N PHE A 15 -8.60 13.85 1.49
CA PHE A 15 -8.77 12.69 2.37
C PHE A 15 -10.25 12.36 2.62
N ALA A 16 -11.08 13.37 2.85
CA ALA A 16 -12.52 13.18 3.01
C ALA A 16 -13.15 12.59 1.74
N TYR A 17 -12.75 13.07 0.56
CA TYR A 17 -13.18 12.50 -0.71
C TYR A 17 -12.72 11.04 -0.86
N CYS A 18 -11.45 10.73 -0.57
CA CYS A 18 -10.94 9.35 -0.58
C CYS A 18 -11.79 8.43 0.32
N ALA A 19 -12.07 8.86 1.55
CA ALA A 19 -12.89 8.08 2.48
C ALA A 19 -14.32 7.84 1.96
N VAL A 20 -14.95 8.87 1.39
CA VAL A 20 -16.29 8.75 0.82
C VAL A 20 -16.31 7.81 -0.38
N VAL A 21 -15.36 7.92 -1.30
CA VAL A 21 -15.32 7.05 -2.49
C VAL A 21 -14.98 5.61 -2.13
N THR A 22 -14.14 5.37 -1.12
CA THR A 22 -13.87 4.03 -0.56
C THR A 22 -15.15 3.38 -0.02
N LEU A 23 -15.95 4.12 0.75
CA LEU A 23 -17.16 3.60 1.40
C LEU A 23 -18.38 3.55 0.47
N TRP A 24 -18.51 4.53 -0.41
CA TRP A 24 -19.64 4.69 -1.33
C TRP A 24 -19.18 5.11 -2.73
N PRO A 25 -18.61 4.17 -3.51
CA PRO A 25 -18.01 4.48 -4.81
C PRO A 25 -19.00 5.10 -5.81
N GLN A 26 -20.30 4.79 -5.69
CA GLN A 26 -21.36 5.32 -6.53
C GLN A 26 -21.52 6.85 -6.45
N PHE A 27 -21.06 7.48 -5.35
CA PHE A 27 -21.14 8.93 -5.19
C PHE A 27 -19.89 9.67 -5.70
N GLY A 28 -18.87 8.96 -6.19
CA GLY A 28 -17.60 9.58 -6.61
C GLY A 28 -17.80 10.73 -7.60
N GLY A 29 -18.53 10.49 -8.69
CA GLY A 29 -18.79 11.52 -9.71
C GLY A 29 -19.53 12.76 -9.20
N TRP A 30 -20.49 12.58 -8.29
CA TRP A 30 -21.27 13.68 -7.71
C TRP A 30 -20.41 14.59 -6.82
N LEU A 31 -19.36 14.04 -6.21
CA LEU A 31 -18.53 14.74 -5.24
C LEU A 31 -17.22 15.27 -5.84
N VAL A 32 -16.98 15.08 -7.14
CA VAL A 32 -15.82 15.65 -7.85
C VAL A 32 -15.76 17.17 -7.69
N VAL A 33 -16.91 17.85 -7.61
CA VAL A 33 -16.94 19.30 -7.38
C VAL A 33 -16.26 19.68 -6.06
N ILE A 34 -16.39 18.84 -5.03
CA ILE A 34 -15.70 19.00 -3.73
C ILE A 34 -14.19 18.84 -3.90
N LEU A 35 -13.77 17.88 -4.72
CA LEU A 35 -12.36 17.66 -5.05
C LEU A 35 -11.74 18.85 -5.80
N LEU A 36 -12.52 19.51 -6.68
CA LEU A 36 -12.09 20.65 -7.49
C LEU A 36 -12.19 21.99 -6.76
N LEU A 37 -12.93 22.09 -5.66
CA LEU A 37 -13.16 23.31 -4.89
C LEU A 37 -11.85 24.03 -4.48
N PRO A 38 -10.84 23.35 -3.89
CA PRO A 38 -9.56 23.98 -3.57
C PRO A 38 -8.86 24.56 -4.82
N TRP A 39 -8.97 23.87 -5.95
CA TRP A 39 -8.42 24.33 -7.24
C TRP A 39 -9.17 25.55 -7.78
N LEU A 40 -10.50 25.55 -7.74
CA LEU A 40 -11.33 26.69 -8.14
C LEU A 40 -10.99 27.93 -7.29
N ILE A 41 -10.79 27.77 -5.98
CA ILE A 41 -10.38 28.87 -5.09
C ILE A 41 -8.99 29.40 -5.50
N ARG A 42 -8.03 28.54 -5.87
CA ARG A 42 -6.71 28.99 -6.37
C ARG A 42 -6.82 29.76 -7.69
N ILE A 43 -7.70 29.31 -8.60
CA ILE A 43 -7.93 29.96 -9.90
C ILE A 43 -8.57 31.34 -9.69
N VAL A 44 -9.68 31.41 -8.96
CA VAL A 44 -10.42 32.66 -8.70
C VAL A 44 -9.56 33.67 -7.93
N SER A 45 -8.68 33.20 -7.05
CA SER A 45 -7.76 34.09 -6.32
C SER A 45 -6.54 34.54 -7.14
N GLY A 46 -6.42 34.15 -8.42
CA GLY A 46 -5.30 34.50 -9.30
C GLY A 46 -3.97 33.85 -8.90
N ARG A 47 -4.02 32.74 -8.17
CA ARG A 47 -2.87 32.13 -7.46
C ARG A 47 -2.56 30.71 -7.93
N VAL A 48 -2.73 30.46 -9.23
CA VAL A 48 -2.44 29.15 -9.81
C VAL A 48 -0.92 28.95 -9.89
N THR A 49 -0.37 28.18 -8.96
CA THR A 49 1.01 27.68 -9.04
C THR A 49 0.96 26.22 -9.47
N PHE A 50 1.17 25.95 -10.75
CA PHE A 50 1.50 24.60 -11.20
C PHE A 50 2.96 24.32 -10.85
N GLU A 51 3.21 23.67 -9.71
CA GLU A 51 4.51 23.03 -9.53
C GLU A 51 4.59 21.89 -10.56
N LYS A 52 5.56 21.99 -11.48
CA LYS A 52 5.80 20.96 -12.50
C LYS A 52 6.31 19.70 -11.81
N SER A 53 5.41 18.80 -11.42
CA SER A 53 5.80 17.46 -10.98
C SER A 53 6.25 16.65 -12.20
N ALA A 54 7.35 15.91 -12.06
CA ALA A 54 7.82 14.97 -13.08
C ALA A 54 6.77 13.87 -13.39
N PHE A 55 5.79 13.69 -12.50
CA PHE A 55 4.77 12.66 -12.58
C PHE A 55 3.47 13.11 -13.27
N ILE A 56 3.34 14.36 -13.74
CA ILE A 56 2.08 14.81 -14.37
C ILE A 56 1.68 13.94 -15.56
N VAL A 57 2.64 13.61 -16.44
CA VAL A 57 2.38 12.77 -17.62
C VAL A 57 1.92 11.36 -17.24
N PRO A 58 2.63 10.59 -16.40
CA PRO A 58 2.16 9.27 -16.01
C PRO A 58 0.84 9.32 -15.22
N LEU A 59 0.60 10.33 -14.37
CA LEU A 59 -0.70 10.50 -13.68
C LEU A 59 -1.86 10.73 -14.67
N ALA A 60 -1.64 11.54 -15.70
CA ALA A 60 -2.63 11.73 -16.75
C ALA A 60 -2.89 10.42 -17.52
N LEU A 61 -1.83 9.66 -17.83
CA LEU A 61 -1.96 8.37 -18.49
C LEU A 61 -2.77 7.38 -17.65
N ILE A 62 -2.52 7.30 -16.33
CA ILE A 62 -3.29 6.48 -15.37
C ILE A 62 -4.79 6.82 -15.43
N ALA A 63 -5.14 8.11 -15.42
CA ALA A 63 -6.53 8.55 -15.47
C ALA A 63 -7.19 8.26 -16.82
N ILE A 64 -6.46 8.45 -17.93
CA ILE A 64 -6.96 8.15 -19.29
C ILE A 64 -7.19 6.65 -19.44
N THR A 65 -6.24 5.81 -19.04
CA THR A 65 -6.38 4.35 -19.12
C THR A 65 -7.45 3.83 -18.16
N ALA A 66 -7.66 4.47 -17.00
CA ALA A 66 -8.81 4.18 -16.15
C ALA A 66 -10.14 4.43 -16.88
N GLY A 67 -10.26 5.55 -17.59
CA GLY A 67 -11.44 5.86 -18.40
C GLY A 67 -11.68 4.85 -19.53
N MET A 68 -10.60 4.43 -20.21
CA MET A 68 -10.65 3.34 -21.19
C MET A 68 -11.09 2.02 -20.54
N GLY A 69 -10.60 1.73 -19.32
CA GLY A 69 -10.99 0.56 -18.55
C GLY A 69 -12.48 0.57 -18.17
N VAL A 70 -13.09 1.72 -17.92
CA VAL A 70 -14.56 1.82 -17.74
C VAL A 70 -15.30 1.48 -19.02
N TRP A 71 -14.82 1.96 -20.17
CA TRP A 71 -15.43 1.66 -21.46
C TRP A 71 -15.37 0.16 -21.80
N ALA A 72 -14.23 -0.48 -21.50
CA ALA A 72 -13.96 -1.89 -21.77
C ALA A 72 -14.64 -2.86 -20.78
N ALA A 73 -14.99 -2.41 -19.57
CA ALA A 73 -15.56 -3.28 -18.53
C ALA A 73 -16.95 -3.82 -18.90
N TYR A 74 -17.17 -5.11 -18.62
CA TYR A 74 -18.48 -5.74 -18.77
C TYR A 74 -19.52 -5.20 -17.78
N ASP A 75 -19.10 -4.88 -16.55
CA ASP A 75 -19.91 -4.19 -15.54
C ASP A 75 -19.43 -2.75 -15.41
N ARG A 76 -20.06 -1.85 -16.19
CA ARG A 76 -19.72 -0.44 -16.19
C ARG A 76 -20.06 0.25 -14.86
N GLN A 77 -21.06 -0.23 -14.12
CA GLN A 77 -21.45 0.39 -12.86
C GLN A 77 -20.37 0.15 -11.80
N ALA A 78 -19.88 -1.08 -11.67
CA ALA A 78 -18.75 -1.40 -10.81
C ALA A 78 -17.47 -0.67 -11.25
N ALA A 79 -17.22 -0.61 -12.56
CA ALA A 79 -16.05 0.05 -13.14
C ALA A 79 -15.99 1.56 -12.81
N TRP A 80 -17.12 2.27 -12.89
CA TRP A 80 -17.20 3.68 -12.49
C TRP A 80 -16.81 3.90 -11.03
N GLY A 81 -17.20 2.98 -10.13
CA GLY A 81 -16.79 3.04 -8.73
C GLY A 81 -15.27 3.00 -8.57
N LYS A 82 -14.59 2.06 -9.24
CA LYS A 82 -13.12 1.97 -9.20
C LYS A 82 -12.43 3.14 -9.93
N PHE A 83 -13.01 3.64 -11.02
CA PHE A 83 -12.52 4.83 -11.71
C PHE A 83 -12.41 6.03 -10.74
N TRP A 84 -13.46 6.31 -9.97
CA TRP A 84 -13.43 7.42 -9.03
C TRP A 84 -12.43 7.23 -7.90
N MET A 85 -12.14 5.98 -7.50
CA MET A 85 -11.06 5.69 -6.56
C MET A 85 -9.68 6.00 -7.14
N ILE A 86 -9.45 5.70 -8.41
CA ILE A 86 -8.19 6.02 -9.11
C ILE A 86 -8.04 7.55 -9.23
N ILE A 87 -9.12 8.27 -9.55
CA ILE A 87 -9.12 9.74 -9.53
C ILE A 87 -8.82 10.29 -8.13
N ALA A 88 -9.35 9.65 -7.08
CA ALA A 88 -9.04 10.00 -5.70
C ALA A 88 -7.54 9.82 -5.38
N ALA A 89 -6.92 8.72 -5.83
CA ALA A 89 -5.49 8.47 -5.68
C ALA A 89 -4.64 9.54 -6.38
N VAL A 90 -4.99 9.91 -7.62
CA VAL A 90 -4.30 10.98 -8.37
C VAL A 90 -4.44 12.32 -7.64
N ALA A 91 -5.62 12.64 -7.13
CA ALA A 91 -5.83 13.89 -6.39
C ALA A 91 -5.08 13.91 -5.05
N LEU A 92 -5.02 12.76 -4.35
CA LEU A 92 -4.24 12.62 -3.11
C LEU A 92 -2.76 12.85 -3.36
N PHE A 93 -2.21 12.25 -4.42
CA PHE A 93 -0.82 12.48 -4.84
C PHE A 93 -0.56 13.98 -5.09
N LEU A 94 -1.43 14.64 -5.86
CA LEU A 94 -1.27 16.06 -6.16
C LEU A 94 -1.40 16.94 -4.91
N ALA A 95 -2.29 16.62 -3.98
CA ALA A 95 -2.44 17.34 -2.73
C ALA A 95 -1.21 17.19 -1.81
N LEU A 96 -0.55 16.03 -1.84
CA LEU A 96 0.68 15.75 -1.11
C LEU A 96 1.90 16.47 -1.70
N VAL A 97 2.05 16.46 -3.03
CA VAL A 97 3.13 17.19 -3.73
C VAL A 97 3.08 18.69 -3.41
N ASN A 98 1.87 19.25 -3.28
CA ASN A 98 1.66 20.66 -2.95
C ASN A 98 1.87 21.01 -1.47
N GLN A 99 2.26 20.07 -0.60
CA GLN A 99 2.50 20.36 0.82
C GLN A 99 3.85 21.07 1.03
N PRO A 100 3.89 22.23 1.71
CA PRO A 100 5.15 22.82 2.12
C PRO A 100 5.86 21.94 3.16
N ARG A 101 7.20 21.97 3.17
CA ARG A 101 8.02 21.17 4.09
C ARG A 101 7.66 21.33 5.57
N THR A 102 7.10 22.48 5.95
CA THR A 102 6.62 22.75 7.32
C THR A 102 5.45 21.87 7.74
N ASN A 103 4.69 21.30 6.80
CA ASN A 103 3.54 20.45 7.07
C ASN A 103 3.90 18.97 7.23
N LEU A 104 5.13 18.56 6.87
CA LEU A 104 5.50 17.14 6.83
C LEU A 104 5.28 16.40 8.15
N GLY A 105 5.50 17.05 9.29
CA GLY A 105 5.22 16.43 10.60
C GLY A 105 3.74 16.18 10.85
N VAL A 106 2.87 17.10 10.41
CA VAL A 106 1.41 16.96 10.49
C VAL A 106 0.94 15.88 9.51
N VAL A 107 1.42 15.92 8.26
CA VAL A 107 1.09 14.91 7.24
C VAL A 107 1.49 13.51 7.70
N ALA A 108 2.71 13.33 8.22
CA ALA A 108 3.16 12.05 8.77
C ALA A 108 2.30 11.57 9.95
N SER A 109 1.82 12.50 10.78
CA SER A 109 0.91 12.19 11.89
C SER A 109 -0.48 11.77 11.39
N LEU A 110 -1.00 12.41 10.35
CA LEU A 110 -2.28 12.05 9.72
C LEU A 110 -2.20 10.66 9.06
N VAL A 111 -1.11 10.37 8.36
CA VAL A 111 -0.87 9.04 7.77
C VAL A 111 -0.72 7.97 8.86
N GLY A 112 -0.02 8.27 9.96
CA GLY A 112 0.05 7.39 11.13
C GLY A 112 -1.34 7.15 11.77
N LEU A 113 -2.14 8.20 11.91
CA LEU A 113 -3.51 8.11 12.43
C LEU A 113 -4.41 7.28 11.52
N MET A 114 -4.24 7.39 10.20
CA MET A 114 -4.95 6.53 9.23
C MET A 114 -4.62 5.06 9.47
N GLY A 115 -3.35 4.71 9.68
CA GLY A 115 -2.95 3.34 10.06
C GLY A 115 -3.62 2.88 11.35
N VAL A 116 -3.71 3.74 12.37
CA VAL A 116 -4.42 3.44 13.63
C VAL A 116 -5.91 3.21 13.39
N ILE A 117 -6.57 4.04 12.58
CA ILE A 117 -7.98 3.90 12.25
C ILE A 117 -8.23 2.56 11.53
N ILE A 118 -7.39 2.20 10.55
CA ILE A 118 -7.48 0.92 9.84
C ILE A 118 -7.29 -0.25 10.83
N ALA A 119 -6.29 -0.19 11.71
CA ALA A 119 -6.03 -1.24 12.70
C ALA A 119 -7.21 -1.42 13.66
N ILE A 120 -7.73 -0.32 14.22
CA ILE A 120 -8.88 -0.36 15.15
C ILE A 120 -10.12 -0.88 14.44
N THR A 121 -10.40 -0.40 13.22
CA THR A 121 -11.55 -0.85 12.42
C THR A 121 -11.45 -2.36 12.14
N PHE A 122 -10.28 -2.83 11.73
CA PHE A 122 -10.02 -4.25 11.50
C PHE A 122 -10.23 -5.08 12.78
N ILE A 123 -9.70 -4.61 13.91
CA ILE A 123 -9.78 -5.31 15.20
C ILE A 123 -11.23 -5.42 15.70
N LEU A 124 -11.98 -4.32 15.60
CA LEU A 124 -13.31 -4.21 16.18
C LEU A 124 -14.42 -4.76 15.29
N ASN A 125 -14.27 -4.81 13.97
CA ASN A 125 -15.36 -5.22 13.08
C ASN A 125 -15.25 -6.67 12.56
N ASN A 126 -14.07 -7.30 12.55
CA ASN A 126 -13.92 -8.64 11.94
C ASN A 126 -14.53 -9.77 12.78
N ASP A 127 -15.33 -10.65 12.18
CA ASP A 127 -15.82 -11.82 12.89
C ASP A 127 -14.72 -12.88 13.04
N TRP A 128 -14.13 -12.90 14.23
CA TRP A 128 -13.04 -13.77 14.61
C TRP A 128 -13.41 -15.25 14.74
N ASN A 129 -14.70 -15.57 14.88
CA ASN A 129 -15.14 -16.98 14.98
C ASN A 129 -15.05 -17.70 13.63
N THR A 130 -15.03 -16.94 12.54
CA THR A 130 -15.01 -17.46 11.16
C THR A 130 -13.60 -17.57 10.58
N GLN A 131 -12.59 -17.07 11.29
CA GLN A 131 -11.22 -16.96 10.81
C GLN A 131 -10.26 -17.68 11.74
N SER A 132 -9.73 -18.83 11.31
CA SER A 132 -8.64 -19.50 12.02
C SER A 132 -7.28 -18.87 11.69
N SER A 133 -6.36 -18.93 12.65
CA SER A 133 -4.95 -18.58 12.48
C SER A 133 -4.08 -19.82 12.52
N ASP A 134 -2.88 -19.73 11.97
CA ASP A 134 -1.85 -20.77 12.11
C ASP A 134 -1.28 -20.83 13.53
N PHE A 135 -1.48 -19.76 14.30
CA PHE A 135 -0.94 -19.60 15.63
C PHE A 135 -2.06 -19.50 16.67
N GLY A 136 -2.17 -20.50 17.55
CA GLY A 136 -3.21 -20.52 18.60
C GLY A 136 -3.13 -19.35 19.60
N VAL A 137 -2.01 -18.64 19.69
CA VAL A 137 -1.93 -17.37 20.46
C VAL A 137 -2.81 -16.29 19.82
N ILE A 138 -2.82 -16.21 18.49
CA ILE A 138 -3.63 -15.25 17.76
C ILE A 138 -5.11 -15.59 17.91
N ASP A 139 -5.49 -16.87 17.79
CA ASP A 139 -6.90 -17.28 17.97
C ASP A 139 -7.41 -17.00 19.39
N ARG A 140 -6.59 -17.23 20.41
CA ARG A 140 -6.93 -16.85 21.80
C ARG A 140 -7.13 -15.35 21.96
N ALA A 141 -6.23 -14.53 21.38
CA ALA A 141 -6.35 -13.08 21.44
C ALA A 141 -7.60 -12.59 20.69
N ARG A 142 -7.84 -13.09 19.47
CA ARG A 142 -9.01 -12.79 18.65
C ARG A 142 -10.32 -13.20 19.33
N GLY A 143 -10.36 -14.38 19.94
CA GLY A 143 -11.52 -14.86 20.71
C GLY A 143 -11.82 -13.98 21.92
N TRP A 144 -10.79 -13.56 22.67
CA TRP A 144 -10.97 -12.59 23.77
C TRP A 144 -11.52 -11.26 23.26
N ILE A 145 -11.01 -10.74 22.14
CA ILE A 145 -11.52 -9.51 21.52
C ILE A 145 -12.98 -9.69 21.09
N MET A 146 -13.33 -10.82 20.46
CA MET A 146 -14.69 -11.10 20.00
C MET A 146 -15.73 -11.05 21.12
N VAL A 147 -15.37 -11.55 22.31
CA VAL A 147 -16.25 -11.57 23.49
C VAL A 147 -16.38 -10.19 24.14
N ASN A 148 -15.32 -9.36 24.09
CA ASN A 148 -15.26 -8.10 24.85
C ASN A 148 -15.48 -6.85 24.00
N ARG A 149 -15.55 -6.96 22.68
CA ARG A 149 -15.72 -5.80 21.79
C ARG A 149 -17.17 -5.29 21.79
N PRO A 150 -17.37 -3.98 21.60
CA PRO A 150 -18.69 -3.46 21.26
C PRO A 150 -19.17 -4.01 19.90
N PRO A 151 -20.48 -4.26 19.73
CA PRO A 151 -21.03 -4.69 18.45
C PRO A 151 -21.01 -3.52 17.46
N ILE A 152 -19.93 -3.40 16.68
CA ILE A 152 -19.79 -2.40 15.62
C ILE A 152 -19.84 -3.14 14.28
N GLY A 153 -20.89 -2.88 13.49
CA GLY A 153 -21.15 -3.56 12.21
C GLY A 153 -20.93 -2.65 11.01
N PHE A 154 -19.82 -1.90 10.96
CA PHE A 154 -19.63 -0.86 9.94
C PHE A 154 -18.88 -1.33 8.70
N LEU A 155 -17.74 -2.03 8.87
CA LEU A 155 -16.87 -2.42 7.75
C LEU A 155 -16.01 -3.62 8.14
N SER A 156 -16.29 -4.80 7.58
CA SER A 156 -15.38 -5.96 7.67
C SER A 156 -14.30 -5.80 6.60
N LEU A 157 -13.04 -5.88 7.02
CA LEU A 157 -11.87 -5.77 6.17
C LEU A 157 -11.22 -7.14 6.06
N SER A 158 -10.90 -7.58 4.85
CA SER A 158 -10.18 -8.85 4.68
C SER A 158 -8.81 -8.78 5.36
N PRO A 159 -8.31 -9.90 5.93
CA PRO A 159 -7.06 -9.85 6.69
C PRO A 159 -5.84 -9.46 5.86
N ASN A 160 -5.76 -9.90 4.61
CA ASN A 160 -4.65 -9.52 3.72
C ASN A 160 -4.72 -8.06 3.29
N PHE A 161 -5.92 -7.52 3.09
CA PHE A 161 -6.12 -6.10 2.82
C PHE A 161 -5.60 -5.24 3.97
N ALA A 162 -6.10 -5.49 5.19
CA ALA A 162 -5.67 -4.74 6.38
C ALA A 162 -4.18 -4.95 6.67
N GLY A 163 -3.68 -6.18 6.58
CA GLY A 163 -2.27 -6.49 6.80
C GLY A 163 -1.35 -5.75 5.84
N GLY A 164 -1.65 -5.79 4.55
CA GLY A 164 -0.86 -5.10 3.53
C GLY A 164 -0.80 -3.58 3.76
N LEU A 165 -1.94 -2.92 4.00
CA LEU A 165 -1.98 -1.48 4.27
C LEU A 165 -1.21 -1.12 5.56
N LEU A 166 -1.43 -1.86 6.65
CA LEU A 166 -0.75 -1.58 7.93
C LEU A 166 0.78 -1.74 7.80
N ALA A 167 1.24 -2.75 7.07
CA ALA A 167 2.66 -2.96 6.80
C ALA A 167 3.28 -1.80 5.99
N ILE A 168 2.57 -1.28 4.97
CA ILE A 168 3.03 -0.15 4.16
C ILE A 168 3.08 1.15 4.97
N LEU A 169 2.10 1.37 5.86
CA LEU A 169 1.94 2.62 6.59
C LEU A 169 2.84 2.74 7.83
N VAL A 170 3.18 1.62 8.51
CA VAL A 170 3.91 1.64 9.79
C VAL A 170 5.28 2.35 9.78
N PRO A 171 6.09 2.36 8.70
CA PRO A 171 7.39 3.02 8.71
C PRO A 171 7.31 4.54 8.95
N ILE A 172 6.22 5.19 8.54
CA ILE A 172 6.05 6.64 8.63
C ILE A 172 5.94 7.14 10.09
N PRO A 173 4.98 6.67 10.91
CA PRO A 173 4.92 7.05 12.32
C PRO A 173 6.16 6.55 13.09
N PHE A 174 6.79 5.43 12.69
CA PHE A 174 8.04 4.99 13.29
C PHE A 174 9.18 6.00 13.08
N ALA A 175 9.37 6.49 11.86
CA ALA A 175 10.36 7.51 11.55
C ALA A 175 10.07 8.85 12.25
N LEU A 176 8.80 9.24 12.34
CA LEU A 176 8.39 10.44 13.09
C LEU A 176 8.73 10.30 14.59
N GLY A 177 8.50 9.12 15.17
CA GLY A 177 8.85 8.81 16.55
C GLY A 177 10.36 8.89 16.82
N LEU A 178 11.17 8.26 15.96
CA LEU A 178 12.63 8.31 16.03
C LEU A 178 13.17 9.74 15.93
N TYR A 179 12.67 10.52 14.97
CA TYR A 179 13.05 11.92 14.80
C TYR A 179 12.68 12.77 16.03
N SER A 180 11.44 12.64 16.50
CA SER A 180 10.93 13.41 17.65
C SER A 180 11.70 13.09 18.93
N TRP A 181 12.05 11.81 19.13
CA TRP A 181 12.87 11.36 20.25
C TRP A 181 14.25 12.00 20.25
N LYS A 182 14.94 11.99 19.09
CA LYS A 182 16.26 12.62 18.93
C LYS A 182 16.23 14.13 19.12
N LYS A 183 15.13 14.79 18.74
CA LYS A 183 14.93 16.23 18.92
C LYS A 183 14.56 16.62 20.37
N GLY A 184 14.27 15.64 21.24
CA GLY A 184 13.83 15.88 22.61
C GLY A 184 12.32 16.14 22.77
N ASP A 185 11.53 16.05 21.70
CA ASP A 185 10.06 16.17 21.76
C ASP A 185 9.44 14.84 22.20
N ARG A 186 9.51 14.57 23.52
CA ARG A 186 9.09 13.30 24.11
C ARG A 186 7.60 13.00 23.89
N ALA A 187 6.75 14.01 23.97
CA ALA A 187 5.31 13.85 23.79
C ALA A 187 4.98 13.34 22.38
N LYS A 188 5.53 13.99 21.34
CA LYS A 188 5.33 13.52 19.96
C LYS A 188 5.97 12.17 19.69
N ALA A 189 7.12 11.88 20.30
CA ALA A 189 7.75 10.58 20.17
C ALA A 189 6.88 9.46 20.76
N ILE A 190 6.38 9.64 21.99
CA ILE A 190 5.50 8.68 22.67
C ILE A 190 4.22 8.47 21.86
N LEU A 191 3.58 9.55 21.40
CA LEU A 191 2.38 9.44 20.56
C LEU A 191 2.67 8.67 19.26
N SER A 192 3.81 8.93 18.62
CA SER A 192 4.20 8.24 17.38
C SER A 192 4.44 6.75 17.60
N PHE A 193 5.14 6.38 18.68
CA PHE A 193 5.35 4.97 19.02
C PHE A 193 4.07 4.28 19.49
N ALA A 194 3.15 4.99 20.14
CA ALA A 194 1.82 4.45 20.44
C ALA A 194 1.04 4.12 19.16
N MET A 195 1.09 4.99 18.15
CA MET A 195 0.49 4.69 16.83
C MET A 195 1.13 3.45 16.19
N VAL A 196 2.46 3.35 16.22
CA VAL A 196 3.19 2.16 15.73
C VAL A 196 2.74 0.90 16.46
N LEU A 197 2.63 0.94 17.79
CA LEU A 197 2.22 -0.21 18.59
C LEU A 197 0.83 -0.70 18.19
N VAL A 198 -0.15 0.20 18.07
CA VAL A 198 -1.51 -0.16 17.65
C VAL A 198 -1.52 -0.76 16.24
N VAL A 199 -0.78 -0.16 15.31
CA VAL A 199 -0.63 -0.67 13.93
C VAL A 199 -0.02 -2.07 13.91
N LEU A 200 1.03 -2.32 14.71
CA LEU A 200 1.68 -3.63 14.79
C LEU A 200 0.79 -4.68 15.45
N ILE A 201 -0.03 -4.31 16.45
CA ILE A 201 -1.03 -5.21 17.04
C ILE A 201 -2.08 -5.57 15.98
N GLY A 202 -2.61 -4.58 15.25
CA GLY A 202 -3.54 -4.82 14.15
C GLY A 202 -2.95 -5.74 13.09
N LEU A 203 -1.72 -5.45 12.65
CA LEU A 203 -1.00 -6.26 11.67
C LEU A 203 -0.79 -7.71 12.16
N PHE A 204 -0.40 -7.90 13.42
CA PHE A 204 -0.24 -9.23 14.00
C PHE A 204 -1.57 -9.98 14.11
N LEU A 205 -2.68 -9.29 14.38
CA LEU A 205 -4.00 -9.90 14.40
C LEU A 205 -4.56 -10.21 13.01
N THR A 206 -3.93 -9.76 11.92
CA THR A 206 -4.37 -10.11 10.55
C THR A 206 -4.00 -11.54 10.16
N SER A 207 -2.96 -12.14 10.75
CA SER A 207 -2.37 -13.40 10.24
C SER A 207 -2.00 -13.37 8.75
N SER A 208 -1.81 -12.18 8.16
CA SER A 208 -1.38 -12.06 6.77
C SER A 208 0.13 -12.30 6.66
N ARG A 209 0.51 -13.54 6.33
CA ARG A 209 1.93 -13.94 6.20
C ARG A 209 2.68 -13.08 5.19
N GLY A 210 2.04 -12.79 4.05
CA GLY A 210 2.60 -11.91 3.02
C GLY A 210 2.96 -10.54 3.59
N ALA A 211 2.07 -9.93 4.36
CA ALA A 211 2.30 -8.62 4.97
C ALA A 211 3.41 -8.65 6.03
N TRP A 212 3.46 -9.69 6.87
CA TRP A 212 4.55 -9.84 7.86
C TRP A 212 5.90 -10.02 7.20
N ILE A 213 5.98 -10.89 6.18
CA ILE A 213 7.22 -11.13 5.44
C ILE A 213 7.66 -9.87 4.72
N ALA A 214 6.74 -9.16 4.06
CA ALA A 214 7.05 -7.89 3.38
C ALA A 214 7.59 -6.84 4.35
N LEU A 215 6.96 -6.68 5.53
CA LEU A 215 7.44 -5.77 6.59
C LEU A 215 8.82 -6.18 7.10
N LEU A 216 9.02 -7.46 7.41
CA LEU A 216 10.30 -7.98 7.90
C LEU A 216 11.43 -7.78 6.89
N LEU A 217 11.18 -8.08 5.62
CA LEU A 217 12.16 -7.86 4.54
C LEU A 217 12.43 -6.37 4.34
N GLY A 218 11.40 -5.52 4.28
CA GLY A 218 11.54 -4.08 4.09
C GLY A 218 12.33 -3.41 5.22
N MET A 219 11.94 -3.67 6.48
CA MET A 219 12.65 -3.16 7.65
C MET A 219 14.05 -3.78 7.79
N GLY A 220 14.20 -5.07 7.47
CA GLY A 220 15.48 -5.78 7.46
C GLY A 220 16.47 -5.12 6.50
N VAL A 221 16.06 -4.87 5.25
CA VAL A 221 16.89 -4.16 4.26
C VAL A 221 17.31 -2.77 4.77
N TRP A 222 16.40 -2.03 5.41
CA TRP A 222 16.74 -0.74 6.02
C TRP A 222 17.75 -0.86 7.17
N VAL A 223 17.58 -1.83 8.08
CA VAL A 223 18.54 -2.08 9.17
C VAL A 223 19.90 -2.46 8.61
N LEU A 224 19.96 -3.37 7.64
CA LEU A 224 21.22 -3.78 6.99
C LEU A 224 21.91 -2.60 6.31
N TRP A 225 21.15 -1.73 5.67
CA TRP A 225 21.68 -0.51 5.09
C TRP A 225 22.28 0.43 6.16
N LYS A 226 21.59 0.64 7.29
CA LYS A 226 22.13 1.43 8.42
C LYS A 226 23.38 0.80 9.04
N VAL A 227 23.37 -0.51 9.27
CA VAL A 227 24.51 -1.27 9.80
C VAL A 227 25.69 -1.19 8.83
N SER A 228 25.45 -1.29 7.52
CA SER A 228 26.51 -1.16 6.51
C SER A 228 27.20 0.20 6.57
N ILE A 229 26.44 1.29 6.73
CA ILE A 229 26.97 2.65 6.88
C ILE A 229 27.81 2.73 8.16
N TYR A 230 27.27 2.27 9.29
CA TYR A 230 27.95 2.31 10.59
C TYR A 230 29.28 1.53 10.58
N LEU A 231 29.29 0.30 10.05
CA LEU A 231 30.48 -0.55 9.99
C LEU A 231 31.50 -0.09 8.92
N SER A 232 31.03 0.56 7.85
CA SER A 232 31.90 1.05 6.78
C SER A 232 32.87 2.15 7.20
N VAL A 233 32.66 2.77 8.37
CA VAL A 233 33.60 3.72 8.96
C VAL A 233 35.00 3.09 9.11
N ARG A 234 35.10 1.76 9.31
CA ARG A 234 36.37 1.03 9.36
C ARG A 234 36.84 0.47 8.01
N ILE A 235 35.91 0.03 7.15
CA ILE A 235 36.19 -0.77 5.93
C ILE A 235 36.24 0.11 4.65
N ARG A 236 35.76 1.37 4.71
CA ARG A 236 35.67 2.34 3.60
C ARG A 236 34.90 1.88 2.35
N LYS A 237 34.12 0.78 2.43
CA LYS A 237 33.30 0.23 1.33
C LYS A 237 31.86 -0.12 1.79
N PRO A 238 30.99 0.86 2.07
CA PRO A 238 29.63 0.62 2.57
C PRO A 238 28.74 -0.19 1.62
N SER A 239 28.83 0.06 0.31
CA SER A 239 28.02 -0.64 -0.68
C SER A 239 28.32 -2.13 -0.74
N LEU A 240 29.60 -2.51 -0.79
CA LEU A 240 30.02 -3.91 -0.78
C LEU A 240 29.52 -4.62 0.49
N LEU A 241 29.69 -4.00 1.65
CA LEU A 241 29.23 -4.57 2.92
C LEU A 241 27.70 -4.74 2.94
N PHE A 242 26.94 -3.76 2.44
CA PHE A 242 25.49 -3.88 2.29
C PHE A 242 25.11 -5.09 1.44
N PHE A 243 25.72 -5.25 0.26
CA PHE A 243 25.40 -6.38 -0.63
C PHE A 243 25.80 -7.74 -0.02
N ILE A 244 26.91 -7.82 0.71
CA ILE A 244 27.29 -9.05 1.45
C ILE A 244 26.25 -9.36 2.52
N LEU A 245 25.89 -8.38 3.35
CA LEU A 245 24.90 -8.56 4.41
C LEU A 245 23.52 -8.92 3.85
N LEU A 246 23.11 -8.29 2.75
CA LEU A 246 21.86 -8.57 2.06
C LEU A 246 21.88 -10.00 1.48
N LEU A 247 22.97 -10.41 0.83
CA LEU A 247 23.12 -11.76 0.32
C LEU A 247 22.99 -12.78 1.44
N LEU A 248 23.66 -12.57 2.57
CA LEU A 248 23.55 -13.47 3.73
C LEU A 248 22.13 -13.49 4.32
N PHE A 249 21.50 -12.33 4.45
CA PHE A 249 20.14 -12.19 4.96
C PHE A 249 19.10 -12.94 4.12
N LEU A 250 19.28 -13.01 2.79
CA LEU A 250 18.39 -13.74 1.90
C LEU A 250 18.78 -15.22 1.76
N LEU A 251 20.08 -15.51 1.66
CA LEU A 251 20.59 -16.86 1.38
C LEU A 251 20.43 -17.79 2.59
N ILE A 252 20.67 -17.32 3.82
CA ILE A 252 20.60 -18.17 5.01
C ILE A 252 19.19 -18.75 5.21
N PRO A 253 18.09 -17.96 5.20
CA PRO A 253 16.74 -18.51 5.27
C PRO A 253 16.41 -19.42 4.09
N ALA A 254 16.83 -19.05 2.87
CA ALA A 254 16.57 -19.86 1.68
C ALA A 254 17.23 -21.25 1.75
N LEU A 255 18.50 -21.32 2.13
CA LEU A 255 19.22 -22.59 2.32
C LEU A 255 18.64 -23.39 3.48
N TRP A 256 18.25 -22.73 4.57
CA TRP A 256 17.58 -23.40 5.69
C TRP A 256 16.24 -24.02 5.26
N VAL A 257 15.42 -23.31 4.47
CA VAL A 257 14.16 -23.85 3.94
C VAL A 257 14.40 -25.03 3.01
N ILE A 258 15.33 -24.90 2.07
CA ILE A 258 15.66 -25.98 1.11
C ILE A 258 16.21 -27.21 1.83
N GLY A 259 17.05 -27.03 2.86
CA GLY A 259 17.67 -28.11 3.63
C GLY A 259 16.71 -28.81 4.60
N THR A 260 15.67 -28.10 5.09
CA THR A 260 14.73 -28.62 6.09
C THR A 260 13.46 -29.21 5.47
N TYR A 261 12.99 -28.64 4.36
CA TYR A 261 11.71 -29.00 3.76
C TYR A 261 11.92 -29.62 2.38
N PRO A 262 11.66 -30.93 2.20
CA PRO A 262 11.62 -31.55 0.87
C PRO A 262 10.64 -30.79 -0.03
N GLY A 263 11.10 -30.35 -1.21
CA GLY A 263 10.33 -29.44 -2.09
C GLY A 263 10.57 -27.94 -1.84
N GLY A 264 11.48 -27.58 -0.94
CA GLY A 264 11.87 -26.19 -0.65
C GLY A 264 10.70 -25.33 -0.16
N ALA A 265 10.50 -24.17 -0.78
CA ALA A 265 9.44 -23.24 -0.42
C ALA A 265 8.03 -23.83 -0.58
N VAL A 266 7.82 -24.69 -1.60
CA VAL A 266 6.53 -25.38 -1.82
C VAL A 266 6.28 -26.38 -0.69
N GLY A 267 7.28 -27.20 -0.36
CA GLY A 267 7.19 -28.15 0.74
C GLY A 267 7.05 -27.55 2.13
N LEU A 268 7.46 -26.29 2.32
CA LEU A 268 7.15 -25.48 3.50
C LEU A 268 5.71 -24.98 3.46
N ALA A 269 5.26 -24.45 2.32
CA ALA A 269 3.91 -23.93 2.15
C ALA A 269 2.83 -25.00 2.39
N ASP A 270 3.05 -26.24 1.93
CA ASP A 270 2.12 -27.36 2.08
C ASP A 270 2.00 -27.88 3.53
N ARG A 271 3.00 -27.58 4.38
CA ARG A 271 3.03 -28.00 5.80
C ARG A 271 2.54 -26.94 6.77
N LEU A 272 2.40 -25.70 6.32
CA LEU A 272 1.80 -24.66 7.14
C LEU A 272 0.28 -24.88 7.17
N PRO A 273 -0.38 -24.89 8.35
CA PRO A 273 -1.83 -24.94 8.44
C PRO A 273 -2.47 -23.84 7.58
N GLY A 274 -3.69 -24.03 7.06
CA GLY A 274 -4.38 -23.03 6.23
C GLY A 274 -4.77 -23.54 4.85
N SER A 275 -5.69 -22.84 4.17
CA SER A 275 -6.23 -23.25 2.86
C SER A 275 -5.10 -23.43 1.84
N ALA A 276 -5.17 -24.50 1.03
CA ALA A 276 -4.25 -24.89 -0.04
C ALA A 276 -4.03 -23.80 -1.10
N SER A 277 -3.36 -22.71 -0.73
CA SER A 277 -3.30 -21.47 -1.50
C SER A 277 -2.06 -21.37 -2.38
N GLY A 278 -0.97 -22.08 -2.10
CA GLY A 278 0.28 -21.96 -2.87
C GLY A 278 0.13 -22.43 -4.32
N ALA A 279 -0.32 -23.67 -4.53
CA ALA A 279 -0.59 -24.22 -5.85
C ALA A 279 -1.76 -23.50 -6.55
N SER A 280 -2.84 -23.21 -5.82
CA SER A 280 -4.01 -22.46 -6.30
C SER A 280 -3.67 -21.04 -6.76
N ARG A 281 -2.78 -20.32 -6.05
CA ARG A 281 -2.33 -18.95 -6.41
C ARG A 281 -1.36 -18.94 -7.58
N PHE A 282 -0.55 -20.00 -7.76
CA PHE A 282 0.29 -20.12 -8.94
C PHE A 282 -0.57 -20.27 -10.21
N ASP A 283 -1.56 -21.17 -10.18
CA ASP A 283 -2.49 -21.33 -11.29
C ASP A 283 -3.30 -20.05 -11.55
N LEU A 284 -3.76 -19.37 -10.50
CA LEU A 284 -4.41 -18.07 -10.57
C LEU A 284 -3.53 -17.04 -11.30
N ALA A 285 -2.24 -16.94 -10.94
CA ALA A 285 -1.30 -16.03 -11.58
C ALA A 285 -1.06 -16.38 -13.06
N VAL A 286 -0.81 -17.65 -13.37
CA VAL A 286 -0.61 -18.14 -14.76
C VAL A 286 -1.83 -17.81 -15.62
N ASN A 287 -3.02 -18.08 -15.11
CA ASN A 287 -4.27 -17.79 -15.81
C ASN A 287 -4.50 -16.28 -15.96
N THR A 288 -4.13 -15.47 -14.97
CA THR A 288 -4.23 -14.00 -15.08
C THR A 288 -3.26 -13.46 -16.15
N VAL A 289 -2.07 -14.02 -16.28
CA VAL A 289 -1.13 -13.67 -17.38
C VAL A 289 -1.74 -13.98 -18.76
N LYS A 290 -2.43 -15.12 -18.90
CA LYS A 290 -3.16 -15.43 -20.15
C LYS A 290 -4.26 -14.40 -20.44
N LEU A 291 -5.03 -14.02 -19.42
CA LEU A 291 -6.05 -12.96 -19.56
C LEU A 291 -5.44 -11.62 -20.00
N ILE A 292 -4.29 -11.23 -19.44
CA ILE A 292 -3.57 -10.03 -19.89
C ILE A 292 -3.17 -10.15 -21.36
N GLY A 293 -2.77 -11.34 -21.81
CA GLY A 293 -2.46 -11.64 -23.21
C GLY A 293 -3.64 -11.46 -24.16
N ASP A 294 -4.87 -11.72 -23.69
CA ASP A 294 -6.10 -11.53 -24.47
C ASP A 294 -6.52 -10.05 -24.56
N TYR A 295 -6.15 -9.23 -23.58
CA TYR A 295 -6.51 -7.80 -23.50
C TYR A 295 -5.31 -6.85 -23.25
N PRO A 296 -4.25 -6.88 -24.09
CA PRO A 296 -2.96 -6.27 -23.73
C PRO A 296 -2.98 -4.74 -23.71
N LEU A 297 -3.81 -4.09 -24.55
CA LEU A 297 -3.76 -2.64 -24.73
C LEU A 297 -4.64 -1.89 -23.72
N THR A 298 -5.93 -2.22 -23.68
CA THR A 298 -6.93 -1.53 -22.85
C THR A 298 -7.13 -2.19 -21.50
N GLY A 299 -6.64 -3.42 -21.33
CA GLY A 299 -7.10 -4.31 -20.27
C GLY A 299 -8.48 -4.88 -20.56
N GLY A 300 -8.91 -5.83 -19.73
CA GLY A 300 -10.26 -6.39 -19.70
C GLY A 300 -11.28 -5.46 -19.03
N GLY A 301 -10.85 -4.29 -18.59
CA GLY A 301 -11.67 -3.24 -17.97
C GLY A 301 -11.55 -3.19 -16.45
N LEU A 302 -11.91 -2.06 -15.85
CA LEU A 302 -11.88 -1.91 -14.39
C LEU A 302 -12.90 -2.84 -13.72
N ARG A 303 -12.53 -3.42 -12.57
CA ARG A 303 -13.37 -4.39 -11.82
C ARG A 303 -13.75 -5.65 -12.62
N SER A 304 -13.03 -5.96 -13.69
CA SER A 304 -13.35 -7.08 -14.59
C SER A 304 -12.87 -8.45 -14.12
N PHE A 305 -11.88 -8.49 -13.22
CA PHE A 305 -11.20 -9.73 -12.82
C PHE A 305 -12.17 -10.87 -12.44
N PRO A 306 -13.18 -10.70 -11.56
CA PRO A 306 -14.02 -11.81 -11.11
C PRO A 306 -14.74 -12.54 -12.24
N GLY A 307 -15.25 -11.78 -13.20
CA GLY A 307 -15.96 -12.29 -14.38
C GLY A 307 -15.01 -12.93 -15.38
N LEU A 308 -13.91 -12.24 -15.73
CA LEU A 308 -12.92 -12.77 -16.67
C LEU A 308 -12.25 -14.04 -16.16
N TYR A 309 -11.93 -14.11 -14.86
CA TYR A 309 -11.37 -15.31 -14.28
C TYR A 309 -12.40 -16.43 -14.19
N SER A 310 -13.55 -16.18 -13.57
CA SER A 310 -14.45 -17.29 -13.21
C SER A 310 -15.28 -17.78 -14.40
N GLN A 311 -15.75 -16.89 -15.27
CA GLN A 311 -16.66 -17.23 -16.36
C GLN A 311 -15.94 -17.47 -17.68
N TYR A 312 -14.88 -16.71 -17.97
CA TYR A 312 -14.12 -16.86 -19.22
C TYR A 312 -12.98 -17.87 -19.08
N MET A 313 -12.14 -17.78 -18.05
CA MET A 313 -11.02 -18.72 -17.90
C MET A 313 -11.44 -20.07 -17.28
N MET A 314 -12.27 -20.05 -16.23
CA MET A 314 -12.66 -21.27 -15.50
C MET A 314 -14.00 -21.87 -15.96
N VAL A 315 -14.78 -21.15 -16.76
CA VAL A 315 -16.10 -21.59 -17.28
C VAL A 315 -17.06 -22.01 -16.15
N THR A 316 -17.06 -21.24 -15.06
CA THR A 316 -17.95 -21.42 -13.90
C THR A 316 -18.95 -20.26 -13.78
N PRO A 317 -20.20 -20.51 -13.34
CA PRO A 317 -21.24 -19.49 -13.35
C PRO A 317 -21.15 -18.48 -12.19
N TYR A 318 -20.39 -18.77 -11.14
CA TYR A 318 -20.24 -17.94 -9.94
C TYR A 318 -18.81 -17.40 -9.81
N PHE A 319 -18.64 -16.25 -9.15
CA PHE A 319 -17.33 -15.64 -8.93
C PHE A 319 -16.56 -16.39 -7.83
N LEU A 320 -15.40 -16.95 -8.19
CA LEU A 320 -14.51 -17.68 -7.27
C LEU A 320 -13.61 -16.75 -6.48
N PHE A 321 -13.08 -15.72 -7.15
CA PHE A 321 -12.11 -14.78 -6.60
C PHE A 321 -12.48 -13.36 -6.99
N SER A 322 -12.24 -12.41 -6.07
CA SER A 322 -12.53 -11.00 -6.31
C SER A 322 -11.41 -10.26 -7.06
N TYR A 323 -10.18 -10.78 -7.01
CA TYR A 323 -8.96 -10.20 -7.61
C TYR A 323 -7.85 -11.27 -7.70
N SER A 324 -6.72 -10.97 -8.36
CA SER A 324 -5.70 -11.99 -8.68
C SER A 324 -4.73 -12.33 -7.54
N HIS A 325 -4.86 -11.67 -6.39
CA HIS A 325 -3.85 -11.66 -5.33
C HIS A 325 -2.45 -11.24 -5.82
N ASN A 326 -2.38 -10.36 -6.82
CA ASN A 326 -1.10 -9.81 -7.29
C ASN A 326 -1.35 -8.42 -7.88
N LEU A 327 -0.84 -7.40 -7.19
CA LEU A 327 -1.00 -6.00 -7.58
C LEU A 327 -0.64 -5.78 -9.05
N TYR A 328 0.51 -6.31 -9.48
CA TYR A 328 0.99 -6.07 -10.85
C TYR A 328 0.06 -6.68 -11.90
N LEU A 329 -0.38 -7.92 -11.69
CA LEU A 329 -1.27 -8.59 -12.62
C LEU A 329 -2.64 -7.90 -12.69
N ASP A 330 -3.19 -7.48 -11.55
CA ASP A 330 -4.45 -6.73 -11.51
C ASP A 330 -4.32 -5.35 -12.20
N LEU A 331 -3.19 -4.65 -12.05
CA LEU A 331 -2.90 -3.39 -12.77
C LEU A 331 -2.91 -3.59 -14.29
N PHE A 332 -2.17 -4.59 -14.78
CA PHE A 332 -2.06 -4.87 -16.21
C PHE A 332 -3.36 -5.43 -16.80
N LEU A 333 -4.08 -6.26 -16.04
CA LEU A 333 -5.35 -6.81 -16.51
C LEU A 333 -6.42 -5.72 -16.62
N GLU A 334 -6.52 -4.82 -15.65
CA GLU A 334 -7.64 -3.87 -15.62
C GLU A 334 -7.40 -2.59 -16.44
N GLN A 335 -6.16 -2.12 -16.57
CA GLN A 335 -5.83 -0.89 -17.33
C GLN A 335 -4.95 -1.12 -18.56
N GLY A 336 -4.60 -2.38 -18.84
CA GLY A 336 -3.72 -2.73 -19.94
C GLY A 336 -2.26 -2.30 -19.72
N LEU A 337 -1.46 -2.51 -20.76
CA LEU A 337 -0.02 -2.24 -20.76
C LEU A 337 0.32 -0.79 -20.39
N PHE A 338 -0.43 0.17 -20.95
CA PHE A 338 -0.15 1.59 -20.73
C PHE A 338 -0.44 2.03 -19.30
N GLY A 339 -1.56 1.57 -18.72
CA GLY A 339 -1.91 1.90 -17.34
C GLY A 339 -0.95 1.26 -16.34
N GLY A 340 -0.66 -0.04 -16.52
CA GLY A 340 0.31 -0.76 -15.69
C GLY A 340 1.70 -0.12 -15.72
N ILE A 341 2.23 0.23 -16.90
CA ILE A 341 3.52 0.92 -17.03
C ILE A 341 3.48 2.31 -16.38
N ALA A 342 2.38 3.07 -16.53
CA ALA A 342 2.27 4.40 -15.95
C ALA A 342 2.34 4.36 -14.42
N ILE A 343 1.65 3.40 -13.79
CA ILE A 343 1.67 3.22 -12.33
C ILE A 343 3.06 2.80 -11.87
N LEU A 344 3.68 1.82 -12.54
CA LEU A 344 5.05 1.41 -12.23
C LEU A 344 6.05 2.57 -12.40
N ALA A 345 5.87 3.43 -13.40
CA ALA A 345 6.71 4.60 -13.60
C ALA A 345 6.60 5.60 -12.44
N VAL A 346 5.40 5.80 -11.87
CA VAL A 346 5.23 6.64 -10.67
C VAL A 346 5.94 6.01 -9.47
N VAL A 347 5.70 4.73 -9.21
CA VAL A 347 6.26 4.02 -8.04
C VAL A 347 7.79 3.94 -8.11
N LEU A 348 8.34 3.47 -9.23
CA LEU A 348 9.78 3.31 -9.42
C LEU A 348 10.49 4.67 -9.55
N GLY A 349 9.85 5.64 -10.19
CA GLY A 349 10.34 7.01 -10.26
C GLY A 349 10.41 7.67 -8.87
N ALA A 350 9.37 7.48 -8.04
CA ALA A 350 9.37 7.97 -6.66
C ALA A 350 10.48 7.31 -5.82
N ALA A 351 10.64 5.99 -5.93
CA ALA A 351 11.73 5.27 -5.28
C ALA A 351 13.11 5.80 -5.70
N TRP A 352 13.32 6.03 -7.01
CA TRP A 352 14.57 6.59 -7.54
C TRP A 352 14.84 8.00 -6.99
N MET A 353 13.84 8.88 -6.98
CA MET A 353 13.97 10.22 -6.40
C MET A 353 14.30 10.19 -4.91
N LEU A 354 13.65 9.30 -4.15
CA LEU A 354 13.92 9.10 -2.72
C LEU A 354 15.32 8.58 -2.47
N ILE A 355 15.80 7.61 -3.26
CA ILE A 355 17.19 7.09 -3.15
C ILE A 355 18.21 8.22 -3.37
N ARG A 356 17.98 9.10 -4.35
CA ARG A 356 18.85 10.27 -4.57
C ARG A 356 18.82 11.22 -3.38
N GLN A 357 17.62 11.56 -2.91
CA GLN A 357 17.44 12.47 -1.78
C GLN A 357 18.10 11.95 -0.49
N VAL A 358 17.94 10.66 -0.20
CA VAL A 358 18.54 9.98 0.95
C VAL A 358 20.08 9.98 0.89
N ARG A 359 20.67 9.93 -0.31
CA ARG A 359 22.14 10.03 -0.49
C ARG A 359 22.66 11.46 -0.31
N GLU A 360 21.87 12.45 -0.70
CA GLU A 360 22.24 13.87 -0.67
C GLU A 360 22.04 14.49 0.72
N LEU A 361 21.03 14.05 1.49
CA LEU A 361 20.75 14.56 2.82
C LEU A 361 21.74 14.00 3.86
N ARG A 362 22.74 14.82 4.21
CA ARG A 362 23.76 14.47 5.23
C ARG A 362 23.31 14.75 6.66
N GLU A 363 22.33 15.63 6.87
CA GLU A 363 21.83 16.00 8.19
C GLU A 363 20.61 15.18 8.62
N ALA A 364 20.53 14.89 9.92
CA ALA A 364 19.41 14.18 10.56
C ALA A 364 18.13 15.05 10.66
N SER A 365 17.60 15.46 9.50
CA SER A 365 16.36 16.23 9.38
C SER A 365 15.13 15.30 9.39
N LEU A 366 13.94 15.88 9.62
CA LEU A 366 12.67 15.15 9.48
C LEU A 366 12.50 14.63 8.05
N VAL A 367 12.89 15.43 7.05
CA VAL A 367 12.81 15.07 5.63
C VAL A 367 13.62 13.81 5.36
N ALA A 368 14.83 13.69 5.91
CA ALA A 368 15.67 12.50 5.74
C ALA A 368 15.01 11.25 6.33
N HIS A 369 14.48 11.32 7.57
CA HIS A 369 13.83 10.19 8.21
C HIS A 369 12.55 9.75 7.48
N LEU A 370 11.75 10.71 6.99
CA LEU A 370 10.56 10.41 6.19
C LEU A 370 10.91 9.86 4.80
N ALA A 371 11.95 10.35 4.15
CA ALA A 371 12.39 9.82 2.86
C ALA A 371 12.83 8.35 2.97
N GLU A 372 13.53 7.99 4.05
CA GLU A 372 13.85 6.59 4.35
C GLU A 372 12.60 5.75 4.62
N ALA A 373 11.67 6.25 5.43
CA ALA A 373 10.42 5.56 5.73
C ALA A 373 9.56 5.33 4.48
N LEU A 374 9.47 6.31 3.59
CA LEU A 374 8.75 6.18 2.32
C LEU A 374 9.43 5.16 1.40
N LEU A 375 10.77 5.15 1.34
CA LEU A 375 11.50 4.15 0.56
C LEU A 375 11.25 2.72 1.10
N VAL A 376 11.21 2.56 2.43
CA VAL A 376 10.84 1.30 3.07
C VAL A 376 9.38 0.93 2.77
N GLY A 377 8.45 1.89 2.86
CA GLY A 377 7.04 1.68 2.53
C GLY A 377 6.84 1.22 1.08
N ILE A 378 7.53 1.86 0.11
CA ILE A 378 7.52 1.43 -1.30
C ILE A 378 8.11 0.04 -1.44
N LEU A 379 9.22 -0.29 -0.76
CA LEU A 379 9.78 -1.63 -0.81
C LEU A 379 8.80 -2.68 -0.26
N ILE A 380 8.13 -2.40 0.86
CA ILE A 380 7.11 -3.27 1.44
C ILE A 380 5.94 -3.44 0.46
N MET A 381 5.48 -2.36 -0.16
CA MET A 381 4.44 -2.38 -1.19
C MET A 381 4.83 -3.26 -2.36
N LEU A 382 6.06 -3.11 -2.87
CA LEU A 382 6.55 -3.88 -4.01
C LEU A 382 6.66 -5.38 -3.70
N LEU A 383 7.11 -5.72 -2.48
CA LEU A 383 7.22 -7.10 -2.01
C LEU A 383 5.85 -7.74 -1.75
N HIS A 384 4.96 -7.03 -1.06
CA HIS A 384 3.61 -7.51 -0.76
C HIS A 384 2.77 -7.64 -2.03
N GLY A 385 2.94 -6.70 -2.97
CA GLY A 385 2.26 -6.68 -4.27
C GLY A 385 2.47 -7.94 -5.12
N LEU A 386 3.52 -8.74 -4.84
CA LEU A 386 3.74 -10.03 -5.50
C LEU A 386 2.77 -11.12 -5.06
N VAL A 387 2.20 -11.00 -3.86
CA VAL A 387 1.42 -12.06 -3.19
C VAL A 387 0.03 -11.63 -2.74
N ASP A 388 -0.26 -10.33 -2.75
CA ASP A 388 -1.60 -9.80 -2.56
C ASP A 388 -1.73 -8.37 -3.14
N ASP A 389 -2.96 -7.88 -3.22
CA ASP A 389 -3.26 -6.56 -3.79
C ASP A 389 -4.14 -5.69 -2.87
N PRO A 390 -3.58 -5.15 -1.76
CA PRO A 390 -4.32 -4.30 -0.85
C PRO A 390 -4.58 -2.88 -1.40
N LEU A 391 -3.88 -2.48 -2.46
CA LEU A 391 -3.89 -1.10 -2.97
C LEU A 391 -4.67 -0.92 -4.26
N TYR A 392 -5.14 -1.99 -4.90
CA TYR A 392 -5.84 -1.88 -6.17
C TYR A 392 -6.97 -2.92 -6.33
N GLY A 393 -6.79 -4.12 -5.81
CA GLY A 393 -7.75 -5.23 -5.92
C GLY A 393 -9.05 -4.98 -5.15
N ASP A 394 -8.97 -4.19 -4.08
CA ASP A 394 -10.09 -3.88 -3.19
C ASP A 394 -10.25 -2.36 -2.98
N THR A 395 -10.90 -1.96 -1.89
CA THR A 395 -11.25 -0.57 -1.52
C THR A 395 -10.05 0.35 -1.21
N GLY A 396 -8.82 -0.16 -1.26
CA GLY A 396 -7.58 0.57 -0.98
C GLY A 396 -7.04 1.40 -2.15
N THR A 397 -7.69 1.33 -3.32
CA THR A 397 -7.33 2.07 -4.54
C THR A 397 -7.02 3.56 -4.33
N PRO A 398 -7.75 4.33 -3.48
CA PRO A 398 -7.43 5.73 -3.23
C PRO A 398 -6.05 5.98 -2.58
N LEU A 399 -5.42 4.95 -2.00
CA LEU A 399 -4.10 5.03 -1.36
C LEU A 399 -2.97 4.53 -2.26
N LEU A 400 -3.26 4.09 -3.50
CA LEU A 400 -2.27 3.54 -4.42
C LEU A 400 -1.06 4.47 -4.66
N LEU A 401 -1.30 5.78 -4.64
CA LEU A 401 -0.31 6.82 -4.92
C LEU A 401 0.00 7.69 -3.67
N LEU A 402 -0.30 7.19 -2.47
CA LEU A 402 0.07 7.81 -1.20
C LEU A 402 1.59 7.72 -0.99
#